data_AF-A0A7V8DGF6-F1
#
_entry.id   AF-A0A7V8DGF6-F1
#
_cell.length_a   1.000
_cell.length_b   1.000
_cell.length_c   1.000
_cell.angle_alpha   90.00
_cell.angle_beta   90.00
_cell.angle_gamma   90.00
#
_symmetry.space_group_name_H-M   'P 1'
#
loop_
_entity.id
_entity.type
_entity.pdbx_description
1 polymer ?
#
loop_
_entity_poly.entity_id
_entity_poly.type
_entity_poly.pdbx_seq_one_letter_code
_entity_poly.pdbx_strand_id
1 'polypeptide(L)'
;MARAAIDSRTSDDFRGFRDPLFFMATVEEYAALFNGSGFDVHDAWIERETTRHRPEEALDLLQAMAGAALFNPACYENGATNSFLANLEAVARDTVLAGREGDGLVEVNMHRLYLLAIKPLLA
;
A
#
# COMPACT_ATOMS: atom_id res chain seq x y z
N MET A 1 -3.10 -0.35 6.89
CA MET A 1 -2.49 -1.62 7.36
C MET A 1 -2.23 -1.61 8.86
N ALA A 2 -1.51 -0.61 9.40
CA ALA A 2 -1.17 -0.57 10.83
C ALA A 2 -2.39 -0.72 11.76
N ARG A 3 -3.54 -0.11 11.44
CA ARG A 3 -4.77 -0.26 12.24
C ARG A 3 -5.31 -1.70 12.21
N ALA A 4 -5.37 -2.36 11.04
CA ALA A 4 -5.86 -3.74 10.93
C ALA A 4 -4.99 -4.75 11.69
N ALA A 5 -3.68 -4.50 11.77
CA ALA A 5 -2.76 -5.34 12.52
C ALA A 5 -2.95 -5.30 14.05
N ILE A 6 -3.58 -4.23 14.57
CA ILE A 6 -3.75 -4.01 16.02
C ILE A 6 -5.23 -3.96 16.46
N ASP A 7 -6.17 -3.88 15.53
CA ASP A 7 -7.61 -3.91 15.83
C ASP A 7 -8.02 -5.33 16.23
N SER A 8 -8.67 -5.46 17.39
CA SER A 8 -9.05 -6.77 17.96
C SER A 8 -9.97 -7.59 17.06
N ARG A 9 -10.64 -6.97 16.07
CA ARG A 9 -11.50 -7.67 15.11
C ARG A 9 -10.71 -8.42 14.03
N THR A 10 -9.45 -8.06 13.82
CA THR A 10 -8.64 -8.50 12.67
C THR A 10 -7.22 -8.94 13.04
N SER A 11 -6.70 -8.56 14.21
CA SER A 11 -5.28 -8.67 14.56
C SER A 11 -4.72 -10.09 14.50
N ASP A 12 -5.52 -11.11 14.84
CA ASP A 12 -5.05 -12.49 14.88
C ASP A 12 -4.84 -13.07 13.48
N ASP A 13 -5.81 -12.91 12.59
CA ASP A 13 -5.71 -13.33 11.20
C ASP A 13 -4.69 -12.46 10.42
N PHE A 14 -4.65 -11.15 10.70
CA PHE A 14 -3.73 -10.21 10.05
C PHE A 14 -2.25 -10.49 10.39
N ARG A 15 -1.95 -11.17 11.50
CA ARG A 15 -0.57 -11.53 11.88
C ARG A 15 0.13 -12.42 10.84
N GLY A 16 -0.65 -13.25 10.14
CA GLY A 16 -0.16 -14.09 9.05
C GLY A 16 -0.15 -13.39 7.69
N PHE A 17 -0.41 -12.09 7.61
CA PHE A 17 -0.41 -11.36 6.36
C PHE A 17 1.00 -11.27 5.78
N ARG A 18 1.12 -11.65 4.51
CA ARG A 18 2.32 -11.54 3.68
C ARG A 18 2.01 -10.60 2.54
N ASP A 19 2.58 -9.41 2.62
CA ASP A 19 2.39 -8.41 1.58
C ASP A 19 2.97 -8.91 0.25
N PRO A 20 2.15 -9.11 -0.80
CA PRO A 20 2.66 -9.47 -2.11
C PRO A 20 3.32 -8.27 -2.81
N LEU A 21 3.14 -7.07 -2.27
CA LEU A 21 3.70 -5.85 -2.85
C LEU A 21 5.14 -5.66 -2.40
N PHE A 22 5.99 -5.38 -3.38
CA PHE A 22 7.40 -5.13 -3.16
C PHE A 22 7.62 -3.64 -2.86
N PHE A 23 8.02 -3.33 -1.62
CA PHE A 23 8.34 -1.99 -1.18
C PHE A 23 9.76 -1.91 -0.62
N MET A 24 10.49 -0.88 -1.04
CA MET A 24 11.75 -0.46 -0.44
C MET A 24 11.52 0.87 0.28
N ALA A 25 12.29 1.11 1.34
CA ALA A 25 12.11 2.27 2.21
C ALA A 25 12.64 3.56 1.59
N THR A 26 13.63 3.46 0.69
CA THR A 26 14.34 4.63 0.14
C THR A 26 14.51 4.55 -1.37
N VAL A 27 14.68 5.72 -2.01
CA VAL A 27 15.00 5.82 -3.43
C VAL A 27 16.29 5.08 -3.74
N GLU A 28 17.27 5.16 -2.84
CA GLU A 28 18.59 4.55 -2.96
C GLU A 28 18.52 3.03 -3.00
N GLU A 29 17.64 2.42 -2.20
CA GLU A 29 17.41 0.97 -2.23
C GLU A 29 16.83 0.53 -3.58
N TYR A 30 15.86 1.28 -4.12
CA TYR A 30 15.32 1.02 -5.45
C TYR A 30 16.41 1.17 -6.53
N ALA A 31 17.19 2.25 -6.48
CA ALA A 31 18.28 2.46 -7.43
C ALA A 31 19.34 1.34 -7.36
N ALA A 32 19.71 0.91 -6.15
CA ALA A 32 20.65 -0.18 -5.93
C ALA A 32 20.16 -1.51 -6.51
N LEU A 33 18.86 -1.81 -6.39
CA LEU A 33 18.25 -3.01 -6.98
C LEU A 33 18.41 -3.04 -8.51
N PHE A 34 18.09 -1.92 -9.17
CA PHE A 34 18.18 -1.82 -10.62
C PHE A 34 19.63 -1.87 -11.10
N ASN A 35 20.53 -1.14 -10.44
CA ASN A 35 21.96 -1.18 -10.72
C ASN A 35 22.54 -2.60 -10.54
N GLY A 36 22.20 -3.27 -9.43
CA GLY A 36 22.60 -4.66 -9.18
C GLY A 36 22.04 -5.67 -10.19
N SER A 37 20.98 -5.29 -10.92
CA SER A 37 20.37 -6.10 -11.98
C SER A 37 20.92 -5.76 -13.38
N GLY A 38 21.98 -4.95 -13.47
CA GLY A 38 22.65 -4.58 -14.72
C GLY A 38 22.00 -3.45 -15.50
N PHE A 39 21.18 -2.63 -14.85
CA PHE A 39 20.76 -1.34 -15.39
C PHE A 39 21.72 -0.23 -14.92
N ASP A 40 21.71 0.90 -15.62
CA ASP A 40 22.30 2.16 -15.18
C ASP A 40 21.15 3.11 -14.81
N VAL A 41 21.03 3.45 -13.53
CA VAL A 41 19.99 4.35 -13.02
C VAL A 41 20.44 5.80 -13.18
N HIS A 42 19.78 6.57 -14.04
CA HIS A 42 20.11 7.97 -14.29
C HIS A 42 19.41 8.94 -13.32
N ASP A 43 18.16 8.65 -13.01
CA ASP A 43 17.34 9.50 -12.15
C ASP A 43 16.37 8.64 -11.36
N ALA A 44 16.15 9.00 -10.09
CA ALA A 44 15.17 8.37 -9.25
C ALA A 44 14.76 9.33 -8.13
N TRP A 45 13.46 9.40 -7.84
CA TRP A 45 12.93 10.14 -6.70
C TRP A 45 11.57 9.60 -6.27
N ILE A 46 11.18 9.91 -5.04
CA ILE A 46 9.82 9.68 -4.55
C ILE A 46 9.13 11.03 -4.45
N GLU A 47 8.02 11.17 -5.14
CA GLU A 47 7.13 12.32 -5.01
C GLU A 47 5.99 11.97 -4.05
N ARG A 48 5.68 12.89 -3.14
CA ARG A 48 4.49 12.82 -2.30
C ARG A 48 3.42 13.73 -2.88
N GLU A 49 2.31 13.12 -3.27
CA GLU A 49 1.11 13.80 -3.71
C GLU A 49 0.07 13.74 -2.59
N THR A 50 -0.42 14.90 -2.17
CA THR A 50 -1.48 15.03 -1.16
C THR A 50 -2.76 15.49 -1.84
N THR A 51 -3.80 14.67 -1.74
CA THR A 51 -5.11 14.95 -2.34
C THR A 51 -6.20 14.83 -1.28
N ARG A 52 -7.33 15.51 -1.47
CA ARG A 52 -8.44 15.54 -0.51
C ARG A 52 -9.69 14.98 -1.17
N HIS A 53 -10.32 14.00 -0.54
CA HIS A 53 -11.42 13.22 -1.12
C HIS A 53 -12.56 13.07 -0.11
N ARG A 54 -13.76 12.78 -0.61
CA ARG A 54 -14.81 12.24 0.26
C ARG A 54 -14.38 10.84 0.75
N PRO A 55 -14.83 10.38 1.92
CA PRO A 55 -14.43 9.06 2.43
C PRO A 55 -14.74 7.91 1.49
N GLU A 56 -15.85 8.00 0.75
CA GLU A 56 -16.24 6.98 -0.21
C GLU A 56 -15.20 6.88 -1.34
N GLU A 57 -14.78 8.03 -1.89
CA GLU A 57 -13.73 8.12 -2.91
C GLU A 57 -12.36 7.65 -2.36
N ALA A 58 -12.04 8.01 -1.10
CA ALA A 58 -10.82 7.54 -0.45
C ALA A 58 -10.80 6.02 -0.23
N LEU A 59 -11.96 5.42 0.05
CA LEU A 59 -12.11 3.96 0.15
C LEU A 59 -11.96 3.29 -1.21
N ASP A 60 -12.54 3.86 -2.27
CA ASP A 60 -12.38 3.36 -3.64
C ASP A 60 -10.90 3.37 -4.06
N LEU A 61 -10.17 4.44 -3.73
CA LEU A 61 -8.72 4.54 -3.97
C LEU A 61 -7.94 3.47 -3.19
N LEU A 62 -8.26 3.24 -1.91
CA LEU A 62 -7.63 2.19 -1.12
C LEU A 62 -7.85 0.81 -1.73
N GLN A 63 -9.08 0.51 -2.18
CA GLN A 63 -9.41 -0.75 -2.82
C GLN A 63 -8.66 -0.92 -4.15
N ALA A 64 -8.58 0.13 -4.98
CA ALA A 64 -7.86 0.09 -6.24
C ALA A 64 -6.35 -0.13 -6.07
N MET A 65 -5.74 0.51 -5.06
CA MET A 65 -4.28 0.50 -4.88
C MET A 65 -3.79 -0.71 -4.07
N ALA A 66 -4.50 -1.09 -3.01
CA ALA A 66 -4.06 -2.09 -2.05
C ALA A 66 -5.04 -3.25 -1.90
N GLY A 67 -6.25 -3.16 -2.47
CA GLY A 67 -7.30 -4.15 -2.25
C GLY A 67 -6.94 -5.55 -2.79
N ALA A 68 -6.22 -5.61 -3.91
CA ALA A 68 -5.76 -6.88 -4.51
C ALA A 68 -4.78 -7.65 -3.61
N ALA A 69 -4.10 -6.97 -2.68
CA ALA A 69 -3.27 -7.58 -1.65
C ALA A 69 -4.06 -7.82 -0.38
N LEU A 70 -4.67 -6.77 0.17
CA LEU A 70 -5.32 -6.78 1.49
C LEU A 70 -6.51 -7.73 1.56
N PHE A 71 -7.30 -7.85 0.50
CA PHE A 71 -8.50 -8.68 0.49
C PHE A 71 -8.30 -10.01 -0.24
N ASN A 72 -7.05 -10.37 -0.58
CA ASN A 72 -6.73 -11.64 -1.21
C ASN A 72 -6.41 -12.69 -0.14
N PRO A 73 -7.20 -13.78 0.00
CA PRO A 73 -6.95 -14.83 0.96
C PRO A 73 -5.57 -15.49 0.84
N ALA A 74 -4.99 -15.52 -0.36
CA ALA A 74 -3.66 -16.11 -0.59
C ALA A 74 -2.52 -15.32 0.07
N CYS A 75 -2.78 -14.06 0.45
CA CYS A 75 -1.82 -13.22 1.18
C CYS A 75 -1.80 -13.50 2.68
N TYR A 76 -2.54 -14.49 3.18
CA TYR A 76 -2.60 -14.82 4.60
C TYR A 76 -2.18 -16.28 4.83
N GLU A 77 -1.32 -16.52 5.82
CA GLU A 77 -0.75 -17.85 6.10
C GLU A 77 -1.79 -18.95 6.28
N ASN A 78 -2.91 -18.65 6.92
CA ASN A 78 -4.00 -19.60 7.16
C ASN A 78 -5.19 -19.37 6.22
N GLY A 79 -4.99 -18.61 5.13
CA GLY A 79 -6.07 -18.06 4.33
C GLY A 79 -6.80 -16.91 5.04
N ALA A 80 -7.88 -16.43 4.43
CA ALA A 80 -8.74 -15.40 4.98
C ALA A 80 -10.18 -15.92 5.04
N THR A 81 -10.79 -15.90 6.22
CA THR A 81 -12.21 -16.24 6.36
C THR A 81 -13.09 -15.09 5.88
N ASN A 82 -14.31 -15.38 5.45
CA ASN A 82 -15.27 -14.33 5.07
C ASN A 82 -15.57 -13.37 6.24
N SER A 83 -15.60 -13.88 7.47
CA SER A 83 -15.77 -13.06 8.69
C SER A 83 -14.61 -12.09 8.88
N PHE A 84 -13.38 -12.57 8.72
CA PHE A 84 -12.20 -11.73 8.78
C PHE A 84 -12.19 -10.67 7.69
N LEU A 85 -12.49 -11.02 6.44
CA LEU A 85 -12.52 -10.07 5.33
C LEU A 85 -13.58 -8.97 5.54
N ALA A 86 -14.76 -9.33 6.04
CA ALA A 86 -15.79 -8.35 6.40
C ALA A 86 -15.33 -7.43 7.54
N ASN A 87 -14.68 -7.97 8.56
CA ASN A 87 -14.09 -7.17 9.64
C ASN A 87 -12.98 -6.25 9.12
N LEU A 88 -12.14 -6.72 8.20
CA LEU A 88 -11.08 -5.93 7.58
C LEU A 88 -11.65 -4.76 6.77
N GLU A 89 -12.72 -4.98 6.02
CA GLU A 89 -13.42 -3.91 5.30
C GLU A 89 -14.00 -2.88 6.27
N ALA A 90 -14.62 -3.33 7.37
CA ALA A 90 -15.14 -2.45 8.41
C ALA A 90 -14.02 -1.63 9.06
N VAL A 91 -12.89 -2.24 9.42
CA VAL A 91 -11.72 -1.55 9.99
C VAL A 91 -11.16 -0.52 9.00
N ALA A 92 -11.07 -0.86 7.71
CA ALA A 92 -10.62 0.07 6.68
C ALA A 92 -11.56 1.28 6.57
N ARG A 93 -12.87 1.04 6.52
CA ARG A 93 -13.91 2.07 6.52
C ARG A 93 -13.82 2.97 7.75
N ASP A 94 -13.75 2.39 8.94
CA ASP A 94 -13.62 3.12 10.20
C ASP A 94 -12.37 4.00 10.22
N THR A 95 -11.25 3.47 9.68
CA THR A 95 -9.98 4.21 9.60
C THR A 95 -10.08 5.42 8.68
N VAL A 96 -10.69 5.28 7.50
CA VAL A 96 -10.89 6.40 6.58
C VAL A 96 -11.83 7.44 7.20
N LEU A 97 -12.94 7.01 7.81
CA LEU A 97 -13.89 7.91 8.45
C LEU A 97 -13.27 8.67 9.63
N ALA A 98 -12.41 8.03 10.42
CA ALA A 98 -11.68 8.67 11.51
C ALA A 98 -10.66 9.72 11.03
N GLY A 99 -10.22 9.63 9.77
CA GLY A 99 -9.34 10.62 9.14
C GLY A 99 -10.07 11.83 8.56
N ARG A 100 -11.40 11.95 8.74
CA ARG A 100 -12.16 13.11 8.29
C ARG A 100 -11.74 14.37 9.05
N GLU A 101 -11.51 15.44 8.30
CA GLU A 101 -11.26 16.77 8.82
C GLU A 101 -12.58 17.55 9.01
N GLY A 102 -12.48 18.80 9.50
CA GLY A 102 -13.64 19.63 9.82
C GLY A 102 -14.56 19.96 8.64
N ASP A 103 -14.08 19.81 7.40
CA ASP A 103 -14.87 19.97 6.17
C ASP A 103 -15.45 18.64 5.64
N GLY A 104 -15.25 17.54 6.38
CA GLY A 104 -15.77 16.21 6.04
C GLY A 104 -14.97 15.46 4.98
N LEU A 105 -13.84 16.02 4.52
CA LEU A 105 -12.91 15.38 3.59
C LEU A 105 -11.82 14.62 4.32
N VAL A 106 -11.18 13.69 3.62
CA VAL A 106 -10.03 12.91 4.10
C VAL A 106 -8.83 13.24 3.23
N GLU A 107 -7.70 13.49 3.88
CA GLU A 107 -6.42 13.65 3.20
C GLU A 107 -5.85 12.27 2.82
N VAL A 108 -5.56 12.09 1.54
CA VAL A 108 -4.90 10.89 0.99
C VAL A 108 -3.51 11.26 0.53
N ASN A 109 -2.51 10.62 1.13
CA ASN A 109 -1.10 10.81 0.83
C ASN A 109 -0.59 9.65 -0.02
N MET A 110 -0.27 9.92 -1.27
CA MET A 110 0.26 8.94 -2.20
C MET A 110 1.75 9.21 -2.44
N HIS A 111 2.56 8.17 -2.33
CA HIS A 111 3.99 8.23 -2.62
C HIS A 111 4.22 7.51 -3.95
N ARG A 112 4.76 8.23 -4.93
CA ARG A 112 5.04 7.69 -6.26
C ARG A 112 6.56 7.64 -6.45
N LEU A 113 7.08 6.46 -6.73
CA LEU A 113 8.46 6.29 -7.17
C LEU A 113 8.54 6.57 -8.67
N TYR A 114 9.41 7.49 -9.06
CA TYR A 114 9.85 7.67 -10.43
C TYR A 114 11.29 7.17 -10.52
N LEU A 115 11.59 6.32 -11.51
CA LEU A 115 12.92 5.75 -11.71
C LEU A 115 13.17 5.59 -13.20
N LEU A 116 14.22 6.23 -13.70
CA LEU A 116 14.71 6.11 -15.06
C LEU A 116 16.01 5.30 -15.05
N ALA A 117 15.95 4.12 -15.66
CA ALA A 117 17.09 3.22 -15.76
C ALA A 117 17.25 2.70 -17.18
N ILE A 118 18.49 2.66 -17.68
CA ILE A 118 18.83 2.19 -19.02
C ILE A 118 19.60 0.89 -18.90
N LYS A 119 19.19 -0.15 -19.63
CA LYS A 119 19.99 -1.36 -19.73
C LYS A 119 21.06 -1.16 -20.79
N PRO A 120 22.36 -1.21 -20.45
CA PRO A 120 23.41 -1.13 -21.45
C PRO A 120 23.25 -2.30 -22.43
N LEU A 121 23.33 -2.02 -23.72
CA LEU A 121 23.53 -3.08 -24.71
C LEU A 121 24.93 -3.65 -24.47
N LEU A 122 25.04 -4.96 -24.27
CA LEU A 122 26.34 -5.64 -24.23
C LEU A 122 27.11 -5.24 -25.49
N ALA A 123 28.27 -4.62 -25.32
CA ALA A 123 29.24 -4.36 -26.38
C ALA A 123 30.00 -5.64 -26.74
#